data_AF-A0A542AZB9-F1
#
_entry.id   AF-A0A542AZB9-F1
#
_cell.length_a   1.000
_cell.length_b   1.000
_cell.length_c   1.000
_cell.angle_alpha   90.00
_cell.angle_beta   90.00
_cell.angle_gamma   90.00
#
_symmetry.space_group_name_H-M   'P 1'
#
loop_
_entity.id
_entity.type
_entity.pdbx_description
1 polymer ?
#
loop_
_entity_poly.entity_id
_entity_poly.type
_entity_poly.pdbx_seq_one_letter_code
_entity_poly.pdbx_strand_id
1 'polypeptide(L)' 'MFRIFENKSKEERLCEKYSRLMQRAYKIALIDKEQSDKLNFRAKKILAELRRMDCSMVETRSETA' A
#
# COMPACT_ATOMS: atom_id res chain seq x y z
N MET A 1 -26.59 -8.15 -15.94
CA MET A 1 -26.30 -8.15 -14.49
C MET A 1 -25.44 -6.94 -14.18
N PHE A 2 -26.03 -5.87 -13.66
CA PHE A 2 -25.36 -4.59 -13.42
C PHE A 2 -24.33 -4.74 -12.30
N ARG A 3 -23.04 -4.89 -12.63
CA ARG A 3 -21.96 -4.70 -11.66
C ARG A 3 -21.65 -3.22 -11.61
N ILE A 4 -22.46 -2.56 -10.78
CA ILE A 4 -22.24 -1.27 -10.13
C ILE A 4 -20.77 -0.89 -10.23
N PHE A 5 -20.46 0.17 -10.99
CA PHE A 5 -19.21 0.90 -10.83
C PHE A 5 -19.24 1.50 -9.42
N GLU A 6 -19.04 0.67 -8.40
CA GLU A 6 -18.75 1.15 -7.06
C GLU A 6 -17.51 2.01 -7.24
N ASN A 7 -17.67 3.30 -6.97
CA ASN A 7 -16.56 4.25 -6.99
C ASN A 7 -15.59 3.75 -5.93
N LYS A 8 -14.61 2.92 -6.36
CA LYS A 8 -13.59 2.36 -5.48
C LYS A 8 -13.13 3.42 -4.52
N SER A 9 -13.21 3.13 -3.23
CA SER A 9 -12.79 4.05 -2.20
C SER A 9 -11.33 4.43 -2.44
N LYS A 10 -10.91 5.58 -1.92
CA LYS A 10 -9.51 6.01 -2.06
C LYS A 10 -8.55 4.95 -1.50
N GLU A 11 -8.95 4.27 -0.43
CA GLU A 11 -8.21 3.17 0.19
C GLU A 11 -8.10 1.96 -0.75
N GLU A 12 -9.20 1.52 -1.36
CA GLU A 12 -9.18 0.39 -2.31
C GLU A 12 -8.24 0.67 -3.48
N ARG A 13 -8.25 1.90 -4.02
CA ARG A 13 -7.32 2.30 -5.09
C ARG A 13 -5.87 2.29 -4.63
N LEU A 14 -5.59 2.72 -3.41
CA LEU A 14 -4.24 2.68 -2.83
C LEU A 14 -3.78 1.24 -2.57
N CYS A 15 -4.65 0.38 -2.06
CA CYS A 15 -4.39 -1.06 -1.87
C CYS A 15 -4.09 -1.77 -3.19
N GLU A 16 -4.85 -1.51 -4.25
CA GLU A 16 -4.57 -2.07 -5.58
C GLU A 16 -3.22 -1.58 -6.12
N LYS A 17 -2.93 -0.28 -5.97
CA LYS A 17 -1.67 0.31 -6.40
C LYS A 17 -0.48 -0.27 -5.63
N TYR A 18 -0.61 -0.44 -4.33
CA TYR A 18 0.37 -1.13 -3.48
C TYR A 18 0.62 -2.55 -3.96
N SER A 19 -0.44 -3.33 -4.14
CA SER A 19 -0.38 -4.74 -4.54
C SER A 19 0.32 -4.89 -5.90
N ARG A 20 0.00 -4.02 -6.86
CA ARG A 20 0.64 -4.02 -8.19
C ARG A 20 2.13 -3.68 -8.12
N LEU A 21 2.52 -2.73 -7.26
CA LEU A 21 3.93 -2.36 -7.06
C LEU A 21 4.71 -3.50 -6.38
N MET A 22 4.14 -4.13 -5.37
CA MET A 22 4.73 -5.28 -4.68
C MET A 22 4.92 -6.47 -5.62
N GLN A 23 3.90 -6.82 -6.41
CA GLN A 23 4.03 -7.91 -7.39
C GLN A 23 5.14 -7.64 -8.42
N ARG A 24 5.29 -6.40 -8.87
CA ARG A 24 6.37 -6.02 -9.80
C ARG A 24 7.74 -6.05 -9.11
N ALA A 25 7.83 -5.55 -7.88
CA ALA A 25 9.06 -5.59 -7.10
C ALA A 25 9.53 -7.04 -6.89
N TYR A 26 8.62 -7.95 -6.52
CA TYR A 26 8.93 -9.36 -6.30
C TYR A 26 9.43 -10.05 -7.57
N LYS A 27 8.76 -9.81 -8.72
CA LYS A 27 9.19 -10.37 -10.00
C LYS A 27 10.60 -9.91 -10.41
N ILE A 28 10.93 -8.65 -10.12
CA ILE A 28 12.22 -8.06 -10.50
C ILE A 28 13.31 -8.35 -9.46
N ALA A 29 12.97 -8.69 -8.21
CA ALA A 29 13.93 -8.90 -7.12
C ALA A 29 15.02 -9.93 -7.42
N LEU A 30 14.70 -10.96 -8.22
CA LEU A 30 15.64 -12.01 -8.59
C LEU A 30 16.60 -11.60 -9.71
N ILE A 31 16.29 -10.52 -10.44
CA ILE A 31 17.02 -10.06 -11.63
C ILE A 31 17.78 -8.75 -11.34
N ASP A 32 17.09 -7.79 -10.71
CA ASP A 32 17.59 -6.46 -10.44
C ASP A 32 17.11 -6.00 -9.05
N LYS A 33 17.99 -6.16 -8.06
CA LYS A 33 17.72 -5.81 -6.67
C LYS A 33 17.46 -4.31 -6.51
N GLU A 34 18.22 -3.46 -7.20
CA GLU A 34 18.11 -2.01 -7.04
C GLU A 34 16.76 -1.50 -7.54
N GLN A 35 16.30 -2.00 -8.69
CA GLN A 35 14.97 -1.68 -9.19
C GLN A 35 13.86 -2.26 -8.34
N SER A 36 14.04 -3.47 -7.81
CA SER A 36 13.10 -4.05 -6.84
C SER A 36 12.99 -3.17 -5.59
N ASP A 37 14.11 -2.76 -5.02
CA ASP A 37 14.17 -1.89 -3.84
C ASP A 37 13.51 -0.53 -4.09
N LYS A 38 13.68 0.04 -5.29
CA LYS A 38 13.01 1.29 -5.69
C LYS A 38 11.49 1.13 -5.78
N LEU A 39 10.99 0.02 -6.33
CA LEU A 39 9.56 -0.29 -6.38
C LEU A 39 9.00 -0.55 -4.99
N ASN A 40 9.77 -1.26 -4.15
CA ASN A 40 9.42 -1.59 -2.78
C ASN A 40 9.36 -0.32 -1.91
N PHE A 41 10.30 0.62 -2.09
CA PHE A 41 10.26 1.93 -1.44
C PHE A 41 9.00 2.73 -1.79
N ARG A 42 8.58 2.70 -3.06
CA ARG A 42 7.31 3.32 -3.49
C ARG A 42 6.10 2.63 -2.86
N ALA A 43 6.12 1.30 -2.77
CA ALA A 43 5.06 0.53 -2.10
C ALA A 43 4.98 0.88 -0.60
N LYS A 44 6.11 1.00 0.09
CA LYS A 44 6.18 1.42 1.50
C LYS A 44 5.57 2.80 1.76
N LYS A 45 5.72 3.75 0.83
CA LYS A 45 5.06 5.07 0.95
C LYS A 45 3.54 4.96 0.91
N ILE A 46 3.01 4.14 0.01
CA ILE A 46 1.56 3.89 -0.08
C ILE A 46 1.07 3.17 1.17
N LEU A 47 1.84 2.20 1.68
CA LEU A 47 1.51 1.52 2.93
C LEU A 47 1.49 2.50 4.12
N ALA A 48 2.41 3.46 4.17
CA ALA A 48 2.41 4.49 5.20
C ALA A 48 1.20 5.44 5.07
N GLU A 49 0.77 5.73 3.84
CA GLU A 49 -0.42 6.54 3.57
C GLU A 49 -1.70 5.81 3.97
N LEU A 50 -1.84 4.53 3.59
CA LEU A 50 -2.92 3.65 4.02
C LEU A 50 -2.98 3.56 5.55
N ARG A 51 -1.84 3.30 6.18
CA ARG A 51 -1.74 3.29 7.65
C ARG A 51 -2.19 4.59 8.27
N ARG A 52 -1.87 5.76 7.68
CA ARG A 52 -2.33 7.07 8.19
C ARG A 52 -3.83 7.29 8.02
N MET A 53 -4.43 6.77 6.94
CA MET A 53 -5.89 6.80 6.75
C MET A 53 -6.59 5.94 7.80
N ASP A 54 -6.10 4.72 8.03
CA ASP A 54 -6.58 3.78 9.06
C ASP A 54 -6.22 4.22 10.50
N CYS A 55 -5.19 5.05 10.70
CA CYS A 55 -4.70 5.47 12.02
C CYS A 55 -5.66 6.44 12.73
N SER A 56 -6.71 6.94 12.06
CA SER A 56 -7.77 7.69 12.74
C SER A 56 -8.59 6.81 13.72
N MET A 57 -8.49 5.48 13.61
CA MET A 57 -9.07 4.53 14.57
C MET A 57 -8.04 3.90 15.52
N VAL A 58 -6.76 4.30 15.43
CA VAL A 58 -5.67 3.81 16.30
C VAL A 58 -5.09 4.99 17.10
N GLU A 59 -5.97 5.79 17.69
CA GLU A 59 -5.63 6.43 18.97
C GLU A 59 -5.94 5.43 20.08
N THR A 60 -5.01 4.55 20.40
CA THR A 60 -4.88 4.12 21.80
C THR A 60 -3.49 3.60 22.09
N ARG A 61 -2.89 4.23 23.10
CA ARG A 61 -1.65 3.87 23.79
C ARG A 61 -0.36 4.26 23.08
N SER A 62 -0.18 5.56 22.94
CA SER A 62 0.98 6.16 23.61
C SER A 62 0.96 5.74 25.09
N GLU A 63 1.61 4.63 25.41
CA GLU A 63 1.99 4.32 26.79
C GLU A 63 3.10 5.31 27.17
N THR A 64 2.65 6.32 27.90
CA THR A 64 3.45 7.06 28.87
C THR A 64 3.92 6.11 29.96
N ALA A 65 5.22 5.88 30.06
CA ALA A 65 6.02 5.75 31.30
C ALA A 65 7.41 5.19 30.97
#